data_AF-A0A8H3TZP1-F1
#
_entry.id   AF-A0A8H3TZP1-F1
#
_cell.length_a   1.000
_cell.length_b   1.000
_cell.length_c   1.000
_cell.angle_alpha   90.00
_cell.angle_beta   90.00
_cell.angle_gamma   90.00
#
_symmetry.space_group_name_H-M   'P 1'
#
loop_
_entity.id
_entity.type
_entity.pdbx_description
1 polymer ?
#
loop_
_entity_poly.entity_id
_entity_poly.type
_entity_poly.pdbx_seq_one_letter_code
_entity_poly.pdbx_strand_id
1 'polypeptide(L)'
;MPAILDDPASPAIFRQSGASPLPAPGSALPEDVVPRQVTLRDRVTKATLVPFSSAEDVPPSLLDYLCSQINKEIEKGDTYPFMDAMSVPYFGPYWFSNFAAVMLLGSYDNVEAVKRVAMEGKDWEKECLGSFYIKPNYPGRSSHICNGGFLLTDAARNRGVGRLMGENYLQWAPKL
;
A
#
# COMPACT_ATOMS: atom_id res chain seq x y z
N MET A 1 -4.16 23.13 12.57
CA MET A 1 -3.20 22.57 11.60
C MET A 1 -4.02 21.85 10.55
N PRO A 2 -3.79 22.13 9.26
CA PRO A 2 -4.39 21.32 8.22
C PRO A 2 -3.87 19.87 8.32
N ALA A 3 -4.67 18.93 7.83
CA ALA A 3 -4.21 17.55 7.68
C ALA A 3 -3.07 17.50 6.64
N ILE A 4 -2.25 16.46 6.65
CA ILE A 4 -1.22 16.23 5.60
C ILE A 4 -1.82 16.27 4.18
N LEU A 5 -3.14 16.10 4.05
CA LEU A 5 -3.89 16.17 2.81
C LEU A 5 -3.82 17.52 2.06
N ASP A 6 -3.34 18.61 2.67
CA ASP A 6 -3.23 19.92 1.99
C ASP A 6 -2.16 19.93 0.89
N ASP A 7 -1.13 19.09 1.00
CA ASP A 7 -0.15 18.85 -0.06
C ASP A 7 0.29 17.37 -0.07
N PRO A 8 -0.28 16.54 -0.94
CA PRO A 8 0.09 15.13 -1.06
C PRO A 8 1.55 14.93 -1.53
N ALA A 9 2.22 15.97 -2.06
CA ALA A 9 3.64 15.92 -2.42
C ALA A 9 4.57 16.08 -1.20
N SER A 10 4.03 16.52 -0.06
CA SER A 10 4.84 16.75 1.13
C SER A 10 5.40 15.42 1.66
N PRO A 11 6.69 15.40 2.05
CA PRO A 11 7.32 14.20 2.59
C PRO A 11 6.60 13.74 3.85
N ALA A 12 6.61 12.43 4.12
CA ALA A 12 6.06 11.89 5.35
C ALA A 12 6.75 12.52 6.57
N ILE A 13 5.95 13.07 7.49
CA ILE A 13 6.46 13.71 8.69
C ILE A 13 6.42 12.71 9.83
N PHE A 14 7.59 12.14 10.12
CA PHE A 14 7.76 11.13 11.15
C PHE A 14 7.72 11.73 12.56
N ARG A 15 7.40 10.86 13.53
CA ARG A 15 7.38 11.20 14.94
C ARG A 15 8.80 11.53 15.42
N GLN A 16 9.01 12.71 15.97
CA GLN A 16 10.31 13.13 16.54
C GLN A 16 10.36 13.10 18.08
N SER A 17 9.28 12.68 18.75
CA SER A 17 9.22 12.67 20.22
C SER A 17 8.31 11.57 20.75
N GLY A 18 8.72 10.84 21.78
CA GLY A 18 7.96 9.71 22.33
C GLY A 18 8.87 8.59 22.83
N ALA A 19 8.26 7.44 23.14
CA ALA A 19 9.02 6.22 23.40
C ALA A 19 9.69 5.73 22.10
N SER A 20 10.94 5.31 22.22
CA SER A 20 11.70 4.67 21.14
C SER A 20 11.22 3.24 20.86
N PRO A 21 11.46 2.71 19.64
CA PRO A 21 12.12 3.35 18.51
C PRO A 21 11.20 4.34 17.79
N LEU A 22 11.75 5.48 17.36
CA LEU A 22 11.05 6.40 16.49
C LEU A 22 11.09 5.85 15.05
N PRO A 23 9.97 5.80 14.32
CA PRO A 23 9.97 5.34 12.94
C PRO A 23 10.76 6.30 12.05
N ALA A 24 11.51 5.75 11.10
CA ALA A 24 12.31 6.48 10.13
C ALA A 24 11.98 5.99 8.71
N PRO A 25 12.18 6.79 7.66
CA PRO A 25 12.02 6.32 6.28
C PRO A 25 12.82 5.03 6.05
N GLY A 26 12.16 4.00 5.50
CA GLY A 26 12.81 2.71 5.23
C GLY A 26 13.16 1.89 6.46
N SER A 27 12.66 2.22 7.65
CA SER A 27 12.80 1.35 8.82
C SER A 27 12.15 -0.01 8.55
N ALA A 28 12.77 -1.08 9.03
CA ALA A 28 12.20 -2.41 8.95
C ALA A 28 10.81 -2.45 9.59
N LEU A 29 9.92 -3.25 9.00
CA LEU A 29 8.60 -3.47 9.56
C LEU A 29 8.68 -4.24 10.89
N PRO A 30 7.71 -4.07 11.79
CA PRO A 30 7.60 -4.90 12.98
C PRO A 30 7.58 -6.40 12.63
N GLU A 31 8.16 -7.24 13.49
CA GLU A 31 8.32 -8.69 13.24
C GLU A 31 6.99 -9.42 12.97
N ASP A 32 5.88 -8.88 13.44
CA ASP A 32 4.53 -9.44 13.31
C ASP A 32 3.71 -8.81 12.16
N VAL A 33 4.35 -7.99 11.33
CA VAL A 33 3.83 -7.46 10.06
C VAL A 33 4.50 -8.21 8.91
N VAL A 34 3.99 -9.42 8.66
CA VAL A 34 4.50 -10.37 7.65
C VAL A 34 3.45 -10.65 6.57
N PRO A 35 3.82 -11.21 5.40
CA PRO A 35 2.84 -11.57 4.38
C PRO A 35 1.69 -12.41 4.92
N ARG A 36 0.46 -12.05 4.54
CA ARG A 36 -0.75 -12.70 5.03
C ARG A 36 -1.54 -13.31 3.89
N GLN A 37 -1.62 -14.64 3.89
CA GLN A 37 -2.50 -15.38 3.00
C GLN A 37 -3.97 -15.22 3.42
N VAL A 38 -4.83 -15.01 2.43
CA VAL A 38 -6.27 -14.94 2.55
C VAL A 38 -6.93 -15.81 1.48
N THR A 39 -8.18 -16.18 1.70
CA THR A 39 -9.02 -16.85 0.70
C THR A 39 -10.10 -15.88 0.24
N LEU A 40 -10.25 -15.72 -1.07
CA LEU A 40 -11.22 -14.81 -1.66
C LEU A 40 -12.65 -15.31 -1.45
N ARG A 41 -13.64 -14.49 -1.87
CA ARG A 41 -15.07 -14.74 -1.63
C ARG A 41 -15.57 -16.09 -2.16
N ASP A 42 -14.94 -16.62 -3.21
CA ASP A 42 -15.26 -17.95 -3.76
C ASP A 42 -14.84 -19.12 -2.85
N ARG A 43 -14.13 -18.84 -1.74
CA ARG A 43 -13.63 -19.80 -0.75
C ARG A 43 -12.61 -20.79 -1.32
N VAL A 44 -12.06 -20.53 -2.50
CA VAL A 44 -11.11 -21.41 -3.19
C VAL A 44 -9.86 -20.64 -3.57
N THR A 45 -10.01 -19.46 -4.18
CA THR A 45 -8.89 -18.70 -4.69
C THR A 45 -8.07 -18.11 -3.53
N LYS A 46 -6.77 -18.38 -3.53
CA LYS A 46 -5.83 -17.81 -2.56
C LYS A 46 -5.25 -16.49 -3.09
N ALA A 47 -5.10 -15.54 -2.19
CA ALA A 47 -4.33 -14.32 -2.40
C ALA A 47 -3.45 -14.06 -1.18
N THR A 48 -2.46 -13.20 -1.33
CA THR A 48 -1.55 -12.82 -0.25
C THR A 48 -1.43 -11.31 -0.21
N LEU A 49 -1.59 -10.73 0.98
CA LEU A 49 -1.22 -9.36 1.28
C LEU A 49 0.26 -9.32 1.63
N VAL A 50 1.06 -8.67 0.79
CA VAL A 50 2.51 -8.52 0.99
C VAL A 50 2.79 -7.09 1.47
N PRO A 51 3.37 -6.91 2.67
CA PRO A 51 3.74 -5.60 3.19
C PRO A 51 5.08 -5.11 2.63
N PHE A 52 5.18 -3.81 2.37
CA PHE A 52 6.36 -3.10 1.88
C PHE A 52 6.61 -1.88 2.76
N SER A 53 7.86 -1.70 3.19
CA SER A 53 8.34 -0.53 3.95
C SER A 53 8.82 0.63 3.06
N SER A 54 9.10 0.37 1.78
CA SER A 54 9.64 1.35 0.85
C SER A 54 9.25 1.04 -0.60
N ALA A 55 9.19 2.08 -1.43
CA ALA A 55 9.00 1.95 -2.87
C ALA A 55 10.17 1.18 -3.54
N GLU A 56 11.37 1.23 -2.96
CA GLU A 56 12.57 0.55 -3.48
C GLU A 56 12.43 -0.97 -3.44
N ASP A 57 11.59 -1.49 -2.55
CA ASP A 57 11.31 -2.92 -2.43
C ASP A 57 10.24 -3.41 -3.39
N VAL A 58 9.52 -2.51 -4.04
CA VAL A 58 8.47 -2.85 -4.99
C VAL A 58 9.11 -3.09 -6.36
N PRO A 59 8.81 -4.20 -7.05
CA PRO A 59 9.28 -4.40 -8.42
C PRO A 59 8.82 -3.25 -9.33
N PRO A 60 9.68 -2.68 -10.19
CA PRO A 60 9.33 -1.53 -11.03
C PRO A 60 8.06 -1.75 -11.87
N SER A 61 7.90 -2.94 -12.46
CA SER A 61 6.71 -3.27 -13.25
C SER A 61 5.41 -3.27 -12.44
N LEU A 62 5.48 -3.67 -11.16
CA LEU A 62 4.33 -3.62 -10.25
C LEU A 62 4.04 -2.18 -9.83
N LEU A 63 5.08 -1.38 -9.58
CA LEU A 63 4.95 0.02 -9.23
C LEU A 63 4.32 0.84 -10.37
N ASP A 64 4.80 0.63 -11.60
CA ASP A 64 4.24 1.22 -12.83
C ASP A 64 2.77 0.85 -12.99
N TYR A 65 2.44 -0.43 -12.78
CA TYR A 65 1.06 -0.91 -12.86
C TYR A 65 0.18 -0.23 -11.82
N LEU A 66 0.57 -0.19 -10.54
CA LEU A 66 -0.19 0.49 -9.48
C LEU A 66 -0.36 1.99 -9.75
N CYS A 67 0.67 2.66 -10.26
CA CYS A 67 0.60 4.05 -10.69
C CYS A 67 -0.44 4.24 -11.81
N SER A 68 -0.50 3.32 -12.77
CA SER A 68 -1.54 3.37 -13.82
C SER A 68 -2.95 3.19 -13.24
N GLN A 69 -3.12 2.33 -12.23
CA GLN A 69 -4.42 2.08 -11.62
C GLN A 69 -4.91 3.29 -10.82
N ILE A 70 -4.06 3.95 -10.05
CA ILE A 70 -4.48 5.17 -9.35
C ILE A 70 -4.81 6.30 -10.33
N ASN A 71 -4.06 6.43 -11.42
CA ASN A 71 -4.35 7.45 -12.45
C ASN A 71 -5.71 7.23 -13.12
N LYS A 72 -6.16 5.99 -13.29
CA LYS A 72 -7.52 5.69 -13.76
C LYS A 72 -8.58 6.16 -12.76
N GLU A 73 -8.35 5.97 -11.46
CA GLU A 73 -9.26 6.45 -10.41
C GLU A 73 -9.29 7.98 -10.33
N ILE A 74 -8.15 8.64 -10.53
CA ILE A 74 -8.04 10.10 -10.61
C ILE A 74 -8.83 10.64 -11.81
N GLU A 75 -8.61 10.07 -13.01
CA GLU A 75 -9.31 10.47 -14.23
C GLU A 75 -10.83 10.28 -14.12
N LYS A 76 -11.27 9.24 -13.42
CA LYS A 76 -12.69 8.99 -13.14
C LYS A 76 -13.30 10.02 -12.18
N GLY A 77 -12.50 10.59 -11.28
CA GLY A 77 -12.83 11.81 -10.53
C GLY A 77 -13.87 11.66 -9.42
N ASP A 78 -14.09 10.45 -8.89
CA ASP A 78 -15.13 10.18 -7.87
C ASP A 78 -14.61 9.60 -6.55
N THR A 79 -13.30 9.34 -6.42
CA THR A 79 -12.73 8.65 -5.25
C THR A 79 -11.59 9.41 -4.57
N TYR A 80 -10.70 10.05 -5.32
CA TYR A 80 -9.53 10.77 -4.79
C TYR A 80 -9.60 12.28 -5.09
N PRO A 81 -8.96 13.12 -4.27
CA PRO A 81 -8.98 14.59 -4.44
C PRO A 81 -7.95 15.10 -5.48
N PHE A 82 -7.19 14.21 -6.11
CA PHE A 82 -6.21 14.61 -7.12
C PHE A 82 -6.93 15.06 -8.40
N MET A 83 -6.44 16.14 -9.00
CA MET A 83 -6.97 16.65 -10.27
C MET A 83 -6.16 16.10 -11.47
N ASP A 84 -4.87 15.85 -11.26
CA ASP A 84 -3.93 15.47 -12.32
C ASP A 84 -3.34 14.09 -12.08
N ALA A 85 -3.02 13.39 -13.17
CA ALA A 85 -2.35 12.10 -13.13
C ALA A 85 -0.95 12.21 -12.49
N MET A 86 -0.59 11.20 -11.71
CA MET A 86 0.73 11.07 -11.09
C MET A 86 1.74 10.45 -12.05
N SER A 87 3.00 10.86 -11.91
CA SER A 87 4.13 10.13 -12.47
C SER A 87 4.60 9.04 -11.49
N VAL A 88 5.25 7.99 -11.99
CA VAL A 88 5.79 6.92 -11.15
C VAL A 88 6.78 7.42 -10.08
N PRO A 89 7.72 8.35 -10.40
CA PRO A 89 8.61 8.94 -9.40
C PRO A 89 7.88 9.73 -8.30
N TYR A 90 6.66 10.17 -8.55
CA TYR A 90 5.81 10.80 -7.54
C TYR A 90 4.99 9.76 -6.75
N PHE A 91 4.35 8.83 -7.46
CA PHE A 91 3.49 7.80 -6.87
C PHE A 91 4.23 6.90 -5.87
N GLY A 92 5.43 6.44 -6.22
CA GLY A 92 6.19 5.53 -5.35
C GLY A 92 6.46 6.12 -3.97
N PRO A 93 7.16 7.25 -3.86
CA PRO A 93 7.38 7.93 -2.58
C PRO A 93 6.09 8.31 -1.87
N TYR A 94 5.01 8.68 -2.58
CA TYR A 94 3.73 9.01 -1.96
C TYR A 94 3.06 7.79 -1.32
N TRP A 95 2.86 6.74 -2.10
CA TRP A 95 2.07 5.56 -1.73
C TRP A 95 2.82 4.64 -0.76
N PHE A 96 4.14 4.53 -0.92
CA PHE A 96 5.02 3.70 -0.09
C PHE A 96 5.87 4.53 0.88
N SER A 97 5.40 5.71 1.27
CA SER A 97 6.14 6.66 2.14
C SER A 97 6.48 6.13 3.54
N ASN A 98 5.68 5.21 4.06
CA ASN A 98 5.83 4.66 5.41
C ASN A 98 5.53 3.16 5.43
N PHE A 99 4.37 2.79 4.90
CA PHE A 99 3.92 1.41 4.80
C PHE A 99 2.92 1.32 3.66
N ALA A 100 3.04 0.29 2.83
CA ALA A 100 1.94 -0.14 1.98
C ALA A 100 1.88 -1.65 1.86
N ALA A 101 0.67 -2.15 1.64
CA ALA A 101 0.41 -3.54 1.35
C ALA A 101 -0.07 -3.68 -0.09
N VAL A 102 0.36 -4.73 -0.78
CA VAL A 102 -0.18 -5.10 -2.10
C VAL A 102 -0.79 -6.49 -1.98
N MET A 103 -2.05 -6.65 -2.42
CA MET A 103 -2.70 -7.95 -2.48
C MET A 103 -2.47 -8.58 -3.86
N LEU A 104 -1.83 -9.75 -3.89
CA LEU A 104 -1.50 -10.49 -5.09
C LEU A 104 -2.17 -11.87 -5.08
N LEU A 105 -2.61 -12.35 -6.24
CA LEU A 105 -3.09 -13.73 -6.40
C LEU A 105 -1.97 -14.75 -6.16
N GLY A 106 -2.30 -15.83 -5.47
CA GLY A 106 -1.37 -16.89 -5.09
C GLY A 106 -0.81 -16.74 -3.68
N SER A 107 0.29 -17.46 -3.43
CA SER A 107 0.96 -17.55 -2.13
C SER A 107 2.35 -16.93 -2.25
N TYR A 108 2.68 -15.97 -1.38
CA TYR A 108 4.00 -15.34 -1.32
C TYR A 108 4.49 -15.28 0.12
N ASP A 109 5.71 -15.74 0.34
CA ASP A 109 6.26 -15.81 1.70
C ASP A 109 6.98 -14.51 2.11
N ASN A 110 7.42 -13.71 1.14
CA ASN A 110 8.17 -12.47 1.35
C ASN A 110 8.21 -11.59 0.08
N VAL A 111 8.83 -10.42 0.21
CA VAL A 111 9.07 -9.47 -0.88
C VAL A 111 9.95 -10.08 -1.98
N GLU A 112 10.94 -10.90 -1.65
CA GLU A 112 11.83 -11.54 -2.62
C GLU A 112 11.08 -12.49 -3.56
N ALA A 113 10.06 -13.19 -3.06
CA ALA A 113 9.18 -14.02 -3.88
C ALA A 113 8.42 -13.17 -4.91
N VAL A 114 7.97 -11.96 -4.53
CA VAL A 114 7.32 -11.02 -5.45
C VAL A 114 8.31 -10.48 -6.48
N LYS A 115 9.52 -10.09 -6.06
CA LYS A 115 10.60 -9.66 -6.97
C LYS A 115 10.95 -10.74 -8.01
N ARG A 116 10.97 -12.02 -7.60
CA ARG A 116 11.23 -13.15 -8.51
C ARG A 116 10.19 -13.29 -9.61
N VAL A 117 8.92 -13.36 -9.25
CA VAL A 117 7.85 -13.49 -10.25
C VAL A 117 7.74 -12.26 -11.15
N ALA A 118 8.11 -11.07 -10.63
CA ALA A 118 8.20 -9.86 -11.44
C ALA A 118 9.25 -9.98 -12.55
N MET A 119 10.43 -10.55 -12.23
CA MET A 119 11.50 -10.79 -13.21
C MET A 119 11.09 -11.83 -14.27
N GLU A 120 10.18 -12.74 -13.93
CA GLU A 120 9.61 -13.73 -14.85
C GLU A 120 8.52 -13.13 -15.78
N GLY A 121 8.24 -11.82 -15.68
CA GLY A 121 7.29 -11.13 -16.55
C GLY A 121 5.83 -11.36 -16.16
N LYS A 122 5.55 -11.52 -14.85
CA LYS A 122 4.21 -11.75 -14.34
C LYS A 122 3.23 -10.63 -14.75
N ASP A 123 2.04 -11.03 -15.19
CA ASP A 123 0.97 -10.15 -15.65
C ASP A 123 0.19 -9.54 -14.47
N TRP A 124 0.55 -8.33 -14.07
CA TRP A 124 -0.07 -7.64 -12.93
C TRP A 124 -1.54 -7.31 -13.14
N GLU A 125 -2.02 -7.21 -14.39
CA GLU A 125 -3.43 -6.93 -14.67
C GLU A 125 -4.35 -8.04 -14.15
N LYS A 126 -3.87 -9.29 -14.20
CA LYS A 126 -4.59 -10.45 -13.67
C LYS A 126 -4.26 -10.73 -12.21
N GLU A 127 -3.05 -10.43 -11.79
CA GLU A 127 -2.48 -10.94 -10.54
C GLU A 127 -2.54 -9.94 -9.39
N CYS A 128 -2.51 -8.63 -9.66
CA CYS A 128 -2.62 -7.61 -8.63
C CYS A 128 -4.10 -7.30 -8.37
N LEU A 129 -4.54 -7.47 -7.12
CA LEU A 129 -5.92 -7.23 -6.69
C LEU A 129 -6.12 -5.83 -6.09
N GLY A 130 -5.03 -5.17 -5.69
CA GLY A 130 -5.10 -3.84 -5.12
C GLY A 130 -4.00 -3.59 -4.11
N SER A 131 -4.04 -2.40 -3.53
CA SER A 131 -3.08 -1.95 -2.55
C SER A 131 -3.73 -1.00 -1.57
N PHE A 132 -3.17 -0.89 -0.37
CA PHE A 132 -3.45 0.20 0.54
C PHE A 132 -2.18 0.67 1.23
N TYR A 133 -2.15 1.94 1.64
CA TYR A 133 -1.07 2.47 2.45
C TYR A 133 -1.53 2.75 3.89
N ILE A 134 -0.57 2.83 4.81
CA ILE A 134 -0.76 3.33 6.17
C ILE A 134 0.34 4.33 6.45
N LYS A 135 -0.04 5.58 6.75
CA LYS A 135 0.90 6.63 7.13
C LYS A 135 0.33 7.54 8.21
N PRO A 136 1.16 8.26 8.98
CA PRO A 136 0.67 9.30 9.88
C PRO A 136 -0.19 10.32 9.14
N ASN A 137 -1.36 10.66 9.68
CA ASN A 137 -2.24 11.70 9.11
C ASN A 137 -1.79 13.12 9.48
N TYR A 138 -1.06 13.23 10.60
CA TYR A 138 -0.56 14.48 11.13
C TYR A 138 0.91 14.36 11.52
N PRO A 139 1.68 15.46 11.43
CA PRO A 139 3.08 15.46 11.83
C PRO A 139 3.28 15.36 13.35
N GLY A 140 4.49 14.93 13.74
CA GLY A 140 5.02 15.14 15.08
C GLY A 140 4.21 14.46 16.19
N ARG A 141 3.62 15.25 17.09
CA ARG A 141 2.95 14.74 18.31
C ARG A 141 1.63 14.02 18.02
N SER A 142 1.00 14.29 16.88
CA SER A 142 -0.27 13.67 16.47
C SER A 142 -0.07 12.54 15.46
N SER A 143 1.16 12.09 15.24
CA SER A 143 1.50 11.04 14.26
C SER A 143 0.94 9.65 14.59
N HIS A 144 0.46 9.47 15.82
CA HIS A 144 -0.24 8.25 16.26
C HIS A 144 -1.63 8.10 15.64
N ILE A 145 -2.17 9.16 15.02
CA ILE A 145 -3.39 9.11 14.23
C ILE A 145 -2.98 8.81 12.78
N CYS A 146 -3.25 7.58 12.33
CA CYS A 146 -2.94 7.16 10.96
C CYS A 146 -4.03 7.57 9.97
N ASN A 147 -3.64 7.59 8.70
CA ASN A 147 -4.49 7.64 7.52
C ASN A 147 -4.16 6.42 6.64
N GLY A 148 -5.16 5.96 5.89
CA GLY A 148 -4.96 4.96 4.85
C GLY A 148 -5.78 5.28 3.61
N GLY A 149 -5.17 5.09 2.45
CA GLY A 149 -5.82 5.11 1.16
C GLY A 149 -5.84 3.71 0.56
N PHE A 150 -6.93 3.38 -0.12
CA PHE A 150 -7.16 2.07 -0.74
C PHE A 150 -7.31 2.22 -2.25
N LEU A 151 -6.72 1.28 -2.97
CA LEU A 151 -6.80 1.17 -4.42
C LEU A 151 -7.16 -0.28 -4.75
N LEU A 152 -8.21 -0.48 -5.54
CA LEU A 152 -8.62 -1.79 -6.03
C LEU A 152 -8.43 -1.83 -7.54
N THR A 153 -7.99 -2.97 -8.05
CA THR A 153 -7.92 -3.20 -9.50
C THR A 153 -9.24 -3.77 -10.01
N ASP A 154 -9.44 -3.73 -11.33
CA ASP A 154 -10.63 -4.35 -11.93
C ASP A 154 -10.70 -5.86 -11.68
N ALA A 155 -9.55 -6.55 -11.61
CA ALA A 155 -9.45 -7.98 -11.30
C ALA A 155 -9.96 -8.36 -9.89
N ALA A 156 -10.14 -7.38 -9.00
CA ALA A 156 -10.62 -7.57 -7.63
C ALA A 156 -12.12 -7.36 -7.44
N ARG A 157 -12.84 -6.83 -8.44
CA ARG A 157 -14.26 -6.52 -8.34
C ARG A 157 -15.07 -7.77 -7.98
N ASN A 158 -16.04 -7.60 -7.08
CA ASN A 158 -16.95 -8.65 -6.58
C ASN A 158 -16.30 -9.85 -5.86
N ARG A 159 -14.98 -9.82 -5.61
CA ARG A 159 -14.23 -10.94 -4.99
C ARG A 159 -13.97 -10.77 -3.49
N GLY A 160 -14.51 -9.72 -2.87
CA GLY A 160 -14.38 -9.44 -1.43
C GLY A 160 -13.02 -8.83 -1.03
N VAL A 161 -12.19 -8.45 -2.00
CA VAL A 161 -10.83 -7.95 -1.77
C VAL A 161 -10.80 -6.71 -0.89
N GLY A 162 -11.64 -5.70 -1.18
CA GLY A 162 -11.67 -4.45 -0.39
C GLY A 162 -11.97 -4.70 1.09
N ARG A 163 -12.90 -5.63 1.38
CA ARG A 163 -13.21 -6.05 2.75
C ARG A 163 -12.00 -6.71 3.42
N LEU A 164 -11.36 -7.67 2.75
CA LEU A 164 -10.18 -8.38 3.28
C LEU A 164 -9.01 -7.42 3.55
N MET A 165 -8.79 -6.44 2.65
CA MET A 165 -7.80 -5.38 2.87
C MET A 165 -8.15 -4.52 4.08
N GLY A 166 -9.41 -4.12 4.24
CA GLY A 166 -9.86 -3.35 5.41
C GLY A 166 -9.74 -4.12 6.73
N GLU A 167 -10.09 -5.40 6.74
CA GLU A 167 -9.89 -6.28 7.92
C GLU A 167 -8.41 -6.40 8.28
N ASN A 168 -7.52 -6.47 7.29
CA ASN A 168 -6.08 -6.54 7.53
C ASN A 168 -5.48 -5.19 7.95
N TYR A 169 -5.97 -4.09 7.39
CA TYR A 169 -5.64 -2.73 7.82
C TYR A 169 -5.87 -2.56 9.32
N LEU A 170 -7.01 -3.03 9.84
CA LEU A 170 -7.31 -2.98 11.28
C LEU A 170 -6.34 -3.80 12.15
N GLN A 171 -5.68 -4.80 11.58
CA GLN A 171 -4.69 -5.61 12.31
C GLN A 171 -3.27 -5.05 12.24
N TRP A 172 -2.89 -4.40 11.14
CA TRP A 172 -1.55 -3.85 10.96
C TRP A 172 -1.41 -2.40 11.43
N ALA A 173 -2.45 -1.57 11.30
CA ALA A 173 -2.39 -0.16 11.71
C ALA A 173 -1.96 0.06 13.17
N PRO A 174 -2.38 -0.75 14.17
CA PRO A 174 -1.94 -0.57 15.56
C PRO A 174 -0.50 -1.01 15.84
N LYS A 175 0.14 -1.72 14.89
CA LYS A 175 1.50 -2.26 15.03
C LYS A 175 2.57 -1.34 14.43
N LEU A 176 2.14 -0.41 13.57
CA LEU A 176 2.98 0.57 12.87
C LEU A 176 3.03 1.89 13.66
#